data_AF-A0A925ZA61-F1
#
_entry.id   AF-A0A925ZA61-F1
#
_cell.length_a   1.000
_cell.length_b   1.000
_cell.length_c   1.000
_cell.angle_alpha   90.00
_cell.angle_beta   90.00
_cell.angle_gamma   90.00
#
_symmetry.space_group_name_H-M   'P 1'
#
loop_
_entity.id
_entity.type
_entity.pdbx_description
1 polymer ?
#
loop_
_entity_poly.entity_id
_entity_poly.type
_entity_poly.pdbx_seq_one_letter_code
_entity_poly.pdbx_strand_id
1 'polypeptide(L)'
;GRAHLGALAALLQAANIALIELADVAGLALMRTVCCLANEAADVMTWTGTKPADIDTAMRLGTAYPLGPLAWADAIGPARVAAVLANLQAHYGEVRYRRAPALSILQHGGGSFHG
;
A
#
# COMPACT_ATOMS: atom_id res chain seq x y z
N GLY A 1 19.51 19.33 3.07
CA GLY A 1 19.59 20.26 1.92
C GLY A 1 20.05 19.52 0.68
N ARG A 2 19.85 20.09 -0.53
CA ARG A 2 20.15 19.45 -1.84
C ARG A 2 21.60 18.95 -1.99
N ALA A 3 22.52 19.40 -1.14
CA ALA A 3 23.92 18.97 -1.10
C ALA A 3 24.13 17.45 -0.94
N HIS A 4 23.21 16.72 -0.29
CA HIS A 4 23.35 15.27 -0.09
C HIS A 4 22.71 14.43 -1.21
N LEU A 5 21.93 15.04 -2.11
CA LEU A 5 21.22 14.32 -3.17
C LEU A 5 22.18 13.72 -4.20
N GLY A 6 23.28 14.41 -4.52
CA GLY A 6 24.30 13.90 -5.45
C GLY A 6 25.01 12.65 -4.93
N ALA A 7 25.38 12.64 -3.64
CA ALA A 7 26.01 11.47 -3.02
C ALA A 7 25.05 10.28 -2.90
N LEU A 8 23.78 10.53 -2.53
CA LEU A 8 22.75 9.50 -2.48
C LEU A 8 22.46 8.93 -3.88
N ALA A 9 22.36 9.79 -4.89
CA ALA A 9 22.12 9.37 -6.26
C ALA A 9 23.25 8.48 -6.77
N ALA A 10 24.50 8.88 -6.54
CA ALA A 10 25.67 8.09 -6.91
C ALA A 10 25.70 6.72 -6.22
N LEU A 11 25.35 6.65 -4.93
CA LEU A 11 25.27 5.38 -4.19
C LEU A 11 24.20 4.45 -4.75
N LEU A 12 22.99 4.96 -5.00
CA LEU A 12 21.88 4.16 -5.52
C LEU A 12 22.14 3.69 -6.95
N GLN A 13 22.75 4.54 -7.79
CA GLN A 13 23.18 4.16 -9.13
C GLN A 13 24.28 3.08 -9.09
N ALA A 14 25.25 3.18 -8.18
CA ALA A 14 26.26 2.14 -7.98
C ALA A 14 25.66 0.80 -7.53
N ALA A 15 24.53 0.84 -6.82
CA ALA A 15 23.73 -0.34 -6.46
C ALA A 15 22.77 -0.81 -7.59
N ASN A 16 22.85 -0.20 -8.77
CA ASN A 16 21.98 -0.47 -9.92
C ASN A 16 20.47 -0.24 -9.64
N ILE A 17 20.16 0.72 -8.76
CA ILE A 17 18.80 1.15 -8.44
C ILE A 17 18.46 2.36 -9.31
N ALA A 18 17.43 2.21 -10.14
CA ALA A 18 16.94 3.30 -10.98
C ALA A 18 16.34 4.43 -10.11
N LEU A 19 16.67 5.68 -10.46
CA LEU A 19 16.20 6.88 -9.78
C LEU A 19 15.07 7.53 -10.59
N ILE A 20 14.00 7.89 -9.90
CA ILE A 20 12.85 8.60 -10.47
C ILE A 20 12.59 9.81 -9.58
N GLU A 21 12.62 11.01 -10.17
CA GLU A 21 12.27 12.24 -9.46
C GLU A 21 10.74 12.36 -9.36
N LEU A 22 10.25 12.64 -8.15
CA LEU A 22 8.84 12.81 -7.85
C LEU A 22 8.66 14.11 -7.08
N ALA A 23 7.51 14.77 -7.27
CA ALA A 23 7.10 15.84 -6.37
C ALA A 23 6.92 15.31 -4.94
N ASP A 24 7.21 16.14 -3.95
CA ASP A 24 7.01 15.81 -2.54
C ASP A 24 5.50 15.85 -2.20
N VAL A 25 4.84 14.73 -2.42
CA VAL A 25 3.40 14.54 -2.18
C VAL A 25 3.18 13.40 -1.20
N ALA A 26 2.17 13.54 -0.33
CA ALA A 26 1.88 12.56 0.70
C ALA A 26 1.69 11.15 0.10
N GLY A 27 2.45 10.18 0.63
CA GLY A 27 2.43 8.77 0.20
C GLY A 27 3.16 8.46 -1.11
N LEU A 28 3.71 9.47 -1.81
CA LEU A 28 4.34 9.33 -3.13
C LEU A 28 3.45 8.53 -4.12
N ALA A 29 4.00 8.10 -5.27
CA ALA A 29 3.21 7.37 -6.26
C ALA A 29 2.90 5.93 -5.83
N LEU A 30 3.89 5.22 -5.27
CA LEU A 30 3.79 3.77 -5.05
C LEU A 30 2.96 3.43 -3.79
N MET A 31 3.34 3.96 -2.63
CA MET A 31 2.66 3.63 -1.37
C MET A 31 1.20 4.10 -1.39
N ARG A 32 0.91 5.29 -1.92
CA ARG A 32 -0.47 5.76 -2.09
C ARG A 32 -1.30 4.79 -2.93
N THR A 33 -0.79 4.40 -4.10
CA THR A 33 -1.52 3.52 -5.03
C THR A 33 -1.76 2.14 -4.43
N VAL A 34 -0.71 1.48 -3.95
CA VAL A 34 -0.82 0.11 -3.44
C VAL A 34 -1.65 0.05 -2.15
N CYS A 35 -1.49 1.01 -1.24
CA CYS A 35 -2.30 1.04 -0.02
C CYS A 35 -3.77 1.35 -0.31
N CYS A 36 -4.09 2.23 -1.26
CA CYS A 36 -5.49 2.46 -1.66
C CYS A 36 -6.09 1.21 -2.31
N LEU A 37 -5.34 0.52 -3.18
CA LEU A 37 -5.78 -0.73 -3.80
C LEU A 37 -6.05 -1.83 -2.75
N ALA A 38 -5.13 -2.02 -1.80
CA ALA A 38 -5.32 -2.94 -0.67
C ALA A 38 -6.54 -2.59 0.18
N ASN A 39 -6.78 -1.29 0.40
CA ASN A 39 -7.93 -0.80 1.15
C ASN A 39 -9.26 -1.18 0.49
N GLU A 40 -9.38 -0.97 -0.83
CA GLU A 40 -10.57 -1.35 -1.58
C GLU A 40 -10.78 -2.88 -1.59
N ALA A 41 -9.70 -3.66 -1.73
CA ALA A 41 -9.78 -5.11 -1.64
C ALA A 41 -10.27 -5.59 -0.26
N ALA A 42 -9.84 -4.93 0.82
CA ALA A 42 -10.29 -5.23 2.17
C ALA A 42 -11.77 -4.86 2.41
N ASP A 43 -12.25 -3.77 1.80
CA ASP A 43 -13.67 -3.40 1.80
C ASP A 43 -14.50 -4.44 1.01
N VAL A 44 -14.06 -4.85 -0.18
CA VAL A 44 -14.72 -5.90 -0.99
C VAL A 44 -14.80 -7.22 -0.21
N MET A 45 -13.72 -7.64 0.43
CA MET A 45 -13.69 -8.82 1.30
C MET A 45 -14.76 -8.73 2.38
N THR A 46 -14.85 -7.57 3.04
CA THR A 46 -15.81 -7.33 4.14
C THR A 46 -17.26 -7.35 3.64
N TRP A 47 -17.54 -6.73 2.49
CA TRP A 47 -18.90 -6.63 1.95
C TRP A 47 -19.41 -7.93 1.35
N THR A 48 -18.53 -8.68 0.69
CA THR A 48 -18.91 -9.87 -0.07
C THR A 48 -18.68 -11.17 0.69
N GLY A 49 -17.85 -11.16 1.73
CA GLY A 49 -17.36 -12.38 2.38
C GLY A 49 -16.42 -13.22 1.51
N THR A 50 -15.97 -12.69 0.37
CA THR A 50 -15.03 -13.38 -0.53
C THR A 50 -13.70 -13.59 0.18
N LYS A 51 -13.08 -14.77 0.00
CA LYS A 51 -11.81 -15.07 0.65
C LYS A 51 -10.68 -14.20 0.09
N PRO A 52 -9.69 -13.80 0.91
CA PRO A 52 -8.53 -13.02 0.46
C PRO A 52 -7.84 -13.60 -0.79
N ALA A 53 -7.60 -14.92 -0.78
CA ALA A 53 -6.93 -15.63 -1.88
C ALA A 53 -7.71 -15.57 -3.21
N ASP A 54 -9.05 -15.51 -3.16
CA ASP A 54 -9.89 -15.43 -4.34
C ASP A 54 -9.86 -14.02 -4.94
N ILE A 55 -9.90 -12.98 -4.10
CA ILE A 55 -9.72 -11.58 -4.51
C ILE A 55 -8.34 -11.38 -5.17
N ASP A 56 -7.30 -11.92 -4.53
CA ASP A 56 -5.93 -11.84 -5.04
C ASP A 56 -5.76 -12.59 -6.36
N THR A 57 -6.41 -13.74 -6.52
CA THR A 57 -6.40 -14.48 -7.78
C THR A 57 -7.14 -13.73 -8.87
N ALA A 58 -8.31 -13.17 -8.57
CA ALA A 58 -9.07 -12.36 -9.52
C ALA A 58 -8.26 -11.14 -10.01
N MET A 59 -7.57 -10.44 -9.12
CA MET A 59 -6.77 -9.28 -9.51
C MET A 59 -5.54 -9.67 -10.32
N ARG A 60 -4.83 -10.74 -9.97
CA ARG A 60 -3.68 -11.21 -10.77
C ARG A 60 -4.10 -11.64 -12.18
N LEU A 61 -5.17 -12.44 -12.29
CA LEU A 61 -5.62 -12.97 -13.58
C LEU A 61 -6.36 -11.91 -14.42
N GLY A 62 -7.13 -11.03 -13.77
CA GLY A 62 -7.94 -10.02 -14.45
C GLY A 62 -7.17 -8.77 -14.84
N THR A 63 -6.13 -8.39 -14.08
CA THR A 63 -5.38 -7.13 -14.33
C THR A 63 -3.89 -7.35 -14.55
N ALA A 64 -3.43 -8.60 -14.63
CA ALA A 64 -2.02 -8.96 -14.77
C ALA A 64 -1.12 -8.36 -13.67
N TYR A 65 -1.67 -8.08 -12.47
CA TYR A 65 -0.85 -7.66 -11.35
C TYR A 65 0.08 -8.81 -10.91
N PRO A 66 1.34 -8.51 -10.54
CA PRO A 66 2.28 -9.54 -10.15
C PRO A 66 1.96 -10.16 -8.79
N LEU A 67 1.23 -9.44 -7.94
CA LEU A 67 0.73 -9.91 -6.66
C LEU A 67 -0.69 -9.38 -6.43
N GLY A 68 -1.48 -10.13 -5.68
CA GLY A 68 -2.80 -9.68 -5.29
C GLY A 68 -2.74 -8.56 -4.25
N PRO A 69 -3.76 -7.70 -4.18
CA PRO A 69 -3.77 -6.54 -3.28
C PRO A 69 -3.70 -6.88 -1.79
N LEU A 70 -4.30 -7.97 -1.35
CA LEU A 70 -4.28 -8.37 0.06
C LEU A 70 -2.94 -9.04 0.41
N ALA A 71 -2.36 -9.83 -0.50
CA ALA A 71 -1.00 -10.33 -0.35
C ALA A 71 0.05 -9.21 -0.38
N TRP A 72 -0.14 -8.16 -1.18
CA TRP A 72 0.69 -6.94 -1.09
C TRP A 72 0.56 -6.26 0.27
N ALA A 73 -0.66 -6.18 0.82
CA ALA A 73 -0.88 -5.62 2.15
C ALA A 73 -0.13 -6.42 3.22
N ASP A 74 -0.13 -7.75 3.12
CA ASP A 74 0.62 -8.64 4.02
C ASP A 74 2.14 -8.46 3.87
N ALA A 75 2.64 -8.37 2.64
CA ALA A 75 4.06 -8.13 2.39
C ALA A 75 4.55 -6.76 2.91
N ILE A 76 3.70 -5.74 2.86
CA ILE A 76 3.99 -4.40 3.42
C ILE A 76 3.83 -4.40 4.95
N GLY A 77 2.93 -5.23 5.46
CA GLY A 77 2.41 -5.22 6.83
C GLY A 77 1.09 -4.44 6.90
N PRO A 78 -0.04 -5.08 7.28
CA PRO A 78 -1.36 -4.43 7.32
C PRO A 78 -1.40 -3.19 8.23
N ALA A 79 -0.69 -3.22 9.36
CA ALA A 79 -0.55 -2.08 10.25
C ALA A 79 0.12 -0.86 9.57
N ARG A 80 1.12 -1.10 8.69
CA ARG A 80 1.77 -0.06 7.91
C ARG A 80 0.85 0.48 6.82
N VAL A 81 0.10 -0.39 6.14
CA VAL A 81 -0.93 0.04 5.17
C VAL A 81 -1.96 0.96 5.84
N ALA A 82 -2.45 0.55 7.02
CA ALA A 82 -3.36 1.34 7.81
C ALA A 82 -2.75 2.71 8.21
N ALA A 83 -1.50 2.72 8.66
CA ALA A 83 -0.80 3.97 9.00
C ALA A 83 -0.64 4.93 7.80
N VAL A 84 -0.32 4.40 6.61
CA VAL A 84 -0.23 5.22 5.38
C VAL A 84 -1.58 5.86 5.06
N LEU A 85 -2.66 5.10 5.08
CA LEU A 85 -4.01 5.61 4.83
C LEU A 85 -4.44 6.64 5.88
N ALA A 86 -4.10 6.42 7.16
CA ALA A 86 -4.33 7.39 8.22
C ALA A 86 -3.63 8.73 7.96
N ASN A 87 -2.36 8.67 7.55
CA ASN A 87 -1.57 9.86 7.23
C ASN A 87 -2.10 10.58 5.99
N LEU A 88 -2.51 9.83 4.95
CA LEU A 88 -3.16 10.39 3.77
C LEU A 88 -4.48 11.09 4.12
N GLN A 89 -5.32 10.45 4.95
CA GLN A 89 -6.58 11.02 5.40
C GLN A 89 -6.35 12.28 6.26
N ALA A 90 -5.37 12.28 7.15
CA ALA A 90 -5.02 13.45 7.94
C ALA A 90 -4.47 14.61 7.10
N HIS A 91 -3.70 14.30 6.05
CA HIS A 91 -3.11 15.29 5.15
C HIS A 91 -4.15 15.93 4.21
N TYR A 92 -5.02 15.13 3.60
CA TYR A 92 -5.99 15.59 2.60
C TYR A 92 -7.39 15.88 3.16
N GLY A 93 -7.76 15.31 4.30
CA GLY A 93 -9.12 15.41 4.87
C GLY A 93 -10.20 14.66 4.08
N GLU A 94 -9.82 13.87 3.07
CA GLU A 94 -10.78 13.23 2.16
C GLU A 94 -11.22 11.84 2.66
N VAL A 95 -12.52 11.57 2.53
CA VAL A 95 -13.12 10.26 2.90
C VAL A 95 -12.58 9.10 2.07
N ARG A 96 -12.04 9.35 0.87
CA ARG A 96 -11.48 8.31 0.01
C ARG A 96 -10.27 7.58 0.61
N TYR A 97 -9.60 8.18 1.60
CA TYR A 97 -8.49 7.55 2.32
C TYR A 97 -8.91 6.90 3.63
N ARG A 98 -10.23 6.79 3.89
CA ARG A 98 -10.74 6.08 5.06
C ARG A 98 -10.20 4.65 5.06
N ARG A 99 -9.75 4.19 6.21
CA ARG A 99 -9.29 2.81 6.37
C ARG A 99 -10.49 1.86 6.37
N ALA A 100 -10.38 0.76 5.62
CA ALA A 100 -11.29 -0.36 5.71
C ALA A 100 -11.31 -0.89 7.17
N PRO A 101 -12.47 -1.33 7.69
CA PRO A 101 -12.57 -1.86 9.06
C PRO A 101 -11.58 -3.01 9.33
N ALA A 102 -11.40 -3.92 8.36
CA ALA A 102 -10.48 -5.06 8.49
C ALA A 102 -9.02 -4.61 8.73
N LEU A 103 -8.55 -3.56 8.05
CA LEU A 103 -7.21 -3.00 8.29
C LEU A 103 -7.06 -2.42 9.69
N SER A 104 -8.12 -1.79 10.22
CA SER A 104 -8.12 -1.30 11.59
C SER A 104 -8.05 -2.45 12.59
N ILE A 105 -8.76 -3.55 12.36
CA ILE A 105 -8.70 -4.74 13.23
C ILE A 105 -7.27 -5.32 13.22
N LEU A 106 -6.69 -5.53 12.03
CA LEU A 106 -5.34 -6.10 11.88
C LEU A 106 -4.25 -5.18 12.48
N GLN A 107 -4.41 -3.86 12.40
CA GLN A 107 -3.49 -2.91 13.00
C GLN A 107 -3.41 -3.06 14.53
N HIS A 108 -4.54 -3.31 15.21
CA HIS A 108 -4.59 -3.41 16.68
C HIS A 108 -4.40 -4.83 17.20
N GLY A 109 -4.93 -5.83 16.48
CA GLY A 109 -4.85 -7.24 16.88
C GLY A 109 -3.52 -7.91 16.51
N GLY A 110 -2.78 -7.34 15.55
CA GLY A 110 -1.70 -8.04 14.88
C GLY A 110 -2.23 -9.13 13.94
N GLY A 111 -1.52 -9.38 12.84
CA GLY A 111 -1.88 -10.43 11.88
C GLY A 111 -1.75 -10.01 10.42
N SER A 112 -2.28 -10.86 9.57
CA SER A 112 -2.25 -10.78 8.11
C SER A 112 -3.65 -11.13 7.55
N PHE A 113 -3.88 -10.84 6.27
CA PHE A 113 -5.08 -11.31 5.57
C PHE A 113 -5.03 -12.81 5.27
N HIS A 114 -3.84 -13.39 5.13
CA HIS A 114 -3.64 -14.78 4.71
C HIS A 114 -3.27 -15.78 5.82
N GLY A 115 -3.22 -15.36 7.09
CA GLY A 115 -2.83 -16.21 8.23
C GLY A 115 -1.46 -15.87 8.80
#